data_AF-A0A496WP81-F1
#
_entry.id   AF-A0A496WP81-F1
#
_cell.length_a   1.000
_cell.length_b   1.000
_cell.length_c   1.000
_cell.angle_alpha   90.00
_cell.angle_beta   90.00
_cell.angle_gamma   90.00
#
_symmetry.space_group_name_H-M   'P 1'
#
loop_
_entity.id
_entity.type
_entity.pdbx_description
1 polymer ?
#
loop_
_entity_poly.entity_id
_entity_poly.type
_entity_poly.pdbx_seq_one_letter_code
_entity_poly.pdbx_strand_id
1 'polypeptide(L)'
;MKDQLGFDATTAGTLSDSDSVGAYIRASDGTLITNTTDGGKERLDVNTELGKAEDSAHSSGDMGAMALGVRNDAGTAFGADGDYVPLSMDADGALRVNATVNVDANSDYAEDSAHSSGDIGGFVLAVRQDALAASVSADGDYAAFKVDSVGSLYTKDTDAIALLTTIDADTNSIDSTLTALSKAEDSVHASGDQGVMGLTVRNDTLASLVGADGDYAPLQVNADGALYTYISGSDTLTMNDAALANTAVANASNTLSTANVAEDAVASPLANRKYLWIYNTDNQKIFVGATGVTAANGFPMSPGAYMEFRAGAAIDIEFVGSTGKQPIIKTLEFS
;
A
#
# COMPACT_ATOMS: atom_id res chain seq x y z
N MET A 1 104.03 37.20 63.28
CA MET A 1 104.12 37.94 62.01
C MET A 1 102.71 38.00 61.43
N LYS A 2 102.27 39.17 60.95
CA LYS A 2 101.01 39.31 60.22
C LYS A 2 101.36 39.73 58.79
N ASP A 3 100.79 39.02 57.83
CA ASP A 3 100.99 39.27 56.40
C ASP A 3 100.39 40.62 56.01
N GLN A 4 101.07 41.36 55.11
CA GLN A 4 100.57 42.62 54.56
C GLN A 4 100.69 42.61 53.03
N LEU A 5 99.62 43.04 52.37
CA LEU A 5 99.52 43.27 50.93
C LEU A 5 100.07 44.68 50.64
N GLY A 6 101.27 44.80 50.06
CA GLY A 6 101.88 46.09 49.70
C GLY A 6 101.75 46.36 48.21
N PHE A 7 101.12 47.48 47.84
CA PHE A 7 101.08 47.98 46.46
C PHE A 7 102.13 49.10 46.32
N ASP A 8 103.14 48.81 45.49
CA ASP A 8 104.37 49.55 45.24
C ASP A 8 104.27 50.44 43.99
N ALA A 9 105.07 51.52 43.92
CA ALA A 9 105.67 51.99 42.65
C ALA A 9 106.70 53.15 42.79
N THR A 10 107.33 53.48 43.94
CA THR A 10 108.39 54.54 43.96
C THR A 10 109.39 54.44 45.13
N THR A 11 110.62 54.94 44.90
CA THR A 11 111.82 54.91 45.78
C THR A 11 111.73 55.74 47.07
N ALA A 12 110.54 56.15 47.50
CA ALA A 12 110.34 56.95 48.70
C ALA A 12 110.19 56.06 49.93
N GLY A 13 110.84 56.46 51.03
CA GLY A 13 111.10 55.60 52.20
C GLY A 13 109.87 55.17 53.03
N THR A 14 108.65 55.64 52.74
CA THR A 14 107.41 55.21 53.43
C THR A 14 106.15 55.31 52.56
N LEU A 15 105.12 54.48 52.83
CA LEU A 15 103.83 54.46 52.12
C LEU A 15 102.98 55.74 52.26
N SER A 16 103.26 56.57 53.27
CA SER A 16 102.47 57.78 53.59
C SER A 16 102.64 58.91 52.57
N ASP A 17 103.62 58.80 51.68
CA ASP A 17 103.98 59.82 50.68
C ASP A 17 103.35 59.54 49.29
N SER A 18 102.47 58.53 49.17
CA SER A 18 101.83 58.14 47.90
C SER A 18 100.43 58.75 47.74
N ASP A 19 100.31 59.75 46.88
CA ASP A 19 99.06 60.50 46.63
C ASP A 19 97.99 59.72 45.84
N SER A 20 98.17 58.42 45.53
CA SER A 20 97.14 57.57 44.92
C SER A 20 97.40 56.08 45.16
N VAL A 21 96.58 55.44 45.99
CA VAL A 21 96.59 54.00 46.26
C VAL A 21 95.55 53.31 45.37
N GLY A 22 95.91 52.96 44.14
CA GLY A 22 95.02 52.25 43.20
C GLY A 22 95.81 51.41 42.19
N ALA A 23 95.38 50.17 41.94
CA ALA A 23 95.99 49.29 40.95
C ALA A 23 95.40 49.56 39.56
N TYR A 24 96.14 50.28 38.70
CA TYR A 24 95.75 50.54 37.33
C TYR A 24 96.58 49.70 36.36
N ILE A 25 95.93 49.06 35.39
CA ILE A 25 96.63 48.40 34.28
C ILE A 25 96.77 49.42 33.15
N ARG A 26 98.01 49.79 32.86
CA ARG A 26 98.36 50.69 31.76
C ARG A 26 98.88 49.88 30.58
N ALA A 27 98.64 50.38 29.37
CA ALA A 27 99.38 49.94 28.19
C ALA A 27 100.86 50.33 28.33
N SER A 28 101.73 49.75 27.50
CA SER A 28 103.19 49.97 27.58
C SER A 28 103.62 51.43 27.34
N ASP A 29 102.75 52.26 26.76
CA ASP A 29 102.93 53.70 26.57
C ASP A 29 102.45 54.56 27.77
N GLY A 30 101.87 53.92 28.80
CA GLY A 30 101.38 54.57 30.01
C GLY A 30 99.90 54.95 29.99
N THR A 31 99.17 54.71 28.90
CA THR A 31 97.72 55.00 28.80
C THR A 31 96.91 53.98 29.62
N LEU A 32 95.87 54.40 30.35
CA LEU A 32 94.98 53.45 31.03
C LEU A 32 94.25 52.60 29.98
N ILE A 33 94.30 51.28 30.11
CA ILE A 33 93.46 50.38 29.29
C ILE A 33 91.99 50.62 29.72
N THR A 34 91.08 50.68 28.74
CA THR A 34 89.73 51.27 28.82
C THR A 34 88.99 51.01 30.13
N ASN A 35 88.42 52.07 30.70
CA ASN A 35 87.56 52.04 31.87
C ASN A 35 86.21 52.66 31.55
N THR A 36 85.16 52.21 32.23
CA THR A 36 83.89 52.94 32.31
C THR A 36 83.79 53.57 33.69
N THR A 37 83.41 54.85 33.71
CA THR A 37 83.03 55.53 34.95
C THR A 37 81.55 55.27 35.22
N ASP A 38 81.26 54.44 36.22
CA ASP A 38 79.91 54.20 36.70
C ASP A 38 79.72 54.88 38.05
N GLY A 39 78.95 55.97 38.06
CA GLY A 39 78.58 56.69 39.29
C GLY A 39 79.76 57.19 40.13
N GLY A 40 80.86 57.60 39.49
CA GLY A 40 82.06 58.12 40.16
C GLY A 40 83.05 57.05 40.63
N LYS A 41 82.84 55.78 40.28
CA LYS A 41 83.83 54.70 40.42
C LYS A 41 84.33 54.31 39.04
N GLU A 42 85.65 54.35 38.87
CA GLU A 42 86.31 53.84 37.66
C GLU A 42 86.41 52.31 37.78
N ARG A 43 85.78 51.58 36.86
CA ARG A 43 85.86 50.12 36.79
C ARG A 43 86.55 49.71 35.50
N LEU A 44 87.29 48.62 35.56
CA LEU A 44 87.84 47.99 34.36
C LEU A 44 86.69 47.34 33.59
N ASP A 45 86.53 47.68 32.31
CA ASP A 45 85.49 47.10 31.48
C ASP A 45 85.85 45.67 31.10
N VAL A 46 85.31 44.72 31.85
CA VAL A 46 85.52 43.29 31.60
C VAL A 46 84.34 42.61 30.89
N ASN A 47 83.20 43.28 30.69
CA ASN A 47 82.10 42.74 29.88
C ASN A 47 81.05 43.81 29.48
N THR A 48 80.89 44.13 28.20
CA THR A 48 79.96 45.18 27.70
C THR A 48 78.68 44.63 27.03
N GLU A 49 78.41 43.32 27.09
CA GLU A 49 77.51 42.65 26.13
C GLU A 49 76.31 41.89 26.74
N LEU A 50 75.85 42.20 27.95
CA LEU A 50 74.80 41.41 28.64
C LEU A 50 73.36 41.98 28.57
N GLY A 51 73.05 42.97 27.71
CA GLY A 51 71.68 43.46 27.57
C GLY A 51 71.39 44.22 26.28
N LYS A 52 70.21 44.01 25.71
CA LYS A 52 69.60 44.83 24.65
C LYS A 52 68.45 45.64 25.26
N ALA A 53 68.20 46.85 24.76
CA ALA A 53 67.08 47.67 25.23
C ALA A 53 65.73 47.02 24.87
N GLU A 54 64.79 47.09 25.81
CA GLU A 54 63.51 46.35 25.84
C GLU A 54 62.65 46.48 24.57
N ASP A 55 62.71 47.61 23.87
CA ASP A 55 61.80 47.92 22.75
C ASP A 55 62.47 47.99 21.36
N SER A 56 63.68 47.45 21.20
CA SER A 56 64.32 47.36 19.89
C SER A 56 63.99 46.04 19.20
N ALA A 57 63.45 46.09 17.98
CA ALA A 57 63.14 44.90 17.18
C ALA A 57 64.41 44.07 16.92
N HIS A 58 64.31 42.75 17.08
CA HIS A 58 65.41 41.82 16.84
C HIS A 58 65.79 41.79 15.34
N SER A 59 67.09 41.88 15.05
CA SER A 59 67.66 41.74 13.71
C SER A 59 68.71 40.63 13.68
N SER A 60 68.92 40.03 12.51
CA SER A 60 69.93 38.96 12.36
C SER A 60 71.32 39.48 12.70
N GLY A 61 72.00 38.82 13.63
CA GLY A 61 73.29 39.27 14.17
C GLY A 61 73.21 39.83 15.60
N ASP A 62 72.01 39.92 16.18
CA ASP A 62 71.87 40.16 17.61
C ASP A 62 72.48 39.01 18.41
N MET A 63 73.43 39.36 19.26
CA MET A 63 73.99 38.47 20.26
C MET A 63 72.96 38.32 21.38
N GLY A 64 72.44 37.11 21.57
CA GLY A 64 71.51 36.74 22.63
C GLY A 64 72.08 35.63 23.50
N ALA A 65 71.72 35.62 24.79
CA ALA A 65 72.00 34.48 25.66
C ALA A 65 70.95 33.38 25.40
N MET A 66 71.38 32.19 25.02
CA MET A 66 70.49 31.04 24.86
C MET A 66 70.01 30.57 26.24
N ALA A 67 68.70 30.38 26.41
CA ALA A 67 68.17 29.69 27.58
C ALA A 67 68.58 28.22 27.51
N LEU A 68 69.38 27.77 28.48
CA LEU A 68 69.88 26.39 28.55
C LEU A 68 68.89 25.52 29.32
N GLY A 69 68.54 24.36 28.77
CA GLY A 69 67.85 23.30 29.49
C GLY A 69 68.85 22.32 30.11
N VAL A 70 68.44 21.65 31.19
CA VAL A 70 69.22 20.59 31.82
C VAL A 70 68.65 19.24 31.38
N ARG A 71 69.49 18.41 30.74
CA ARG A 71 69.14 17.02 30.42
C ARG A 71 69.01 16.21 31.71
N ASN A 72 67.86 15.61 31.91
CA ASN A 72 67.51 14.80 33.08
C ASN A 72 66.63 13.63 32.64
N ASP A 73 67.32 12.60 32.15
CA ASP A 73 66.71 11.40 31.58
C ASP A 73 65.81 10.68 32.61
N ALA A 74 66.23 10.66 33.88
CA ALA A 74 65.49 10.04 34.98
C ALA A 74 64.25 10.83 35.42
N GLY A 75 64.19 12.14 35.13
CA GLY A 75 63.03 12.98 35.48
C GLY A 75 62.89 13.29 36.96
N THR A 76 63.99 13.23 37.70
CA THR A 76 63.98 13.55 39.13
C THR A 76 63.75 15.04 39.34
N ALA A 77 63.06 15.43 40.42
CA ALA A 77 62.84 16.83 40.74
C ALA A 77 64.17 17.57 40.98
N PHE A 78 64.33 18.77 40.43
CA PHE A 78 65.51 19.61 40.64
C PHE A 78 65.47 20.42 41.95
N GLY A 79 64.28 20.58 42.54
CA GLY A 79 64.04 21.35 43.74
C GLY A 79 62.72 20.94 44.39
N ALA A 80 62.44 21.51 45.55
CA ALA A 80 61.16 21.34 46.22
C ALA A 80 60.10 22.29 45.63
N ASP A 81 58.84 22.10 46.03
CA ASP A 81 57.75 22.98 45.61
C ASP A 81 58.02 24.44 46.02
N GLY A 82 57.87 25.35 45.06
CA GLY A 82 58.12 26.78 45.23
C GLY A 82 59.55 27.22 44.88
N ASP A 83 60.46 26.30 44.59
CA ASP A 83 61.81 26.62 44.12
C ASP A 83 61.84 26.95 42.61
N TYR A 84 62.73 27.86 42.22
CA TYR A 84 63.08 28.03 40.81
C TYR A 84 63.90 26.84 40.33
N VAL A 85 63.40 26.14 39.31
CA VAL A 85 64.07 24.99 38.69
C VAL A 85 64.35 25.28 37.20
N PRO A 86 65.42 24.70 36.62
CA PRO A 86 65.68 24.85 35.20
C PRO A 86 64.66 24.08 34.35
N LEU A 87 64.57 24.44 33.06
CA LEU A 87 63.85 23.64 32.07
C LEU A 87 64.50 22.25 31.95
N SER A 88 63.70 21.19 32.08
CA SER A 88 64.17 19.80 32.05
C SER A 88 64.02 19.20 30.65
N MET A 89 65.06 18.58 30.10
CA MET A 89 65.03 17.87 28.81
C MET A 89 65.23 16.37 28.99
N ASP A 90 64.67 15.56 28.11
CA ASP A 90 64.93 14.11 28.08
C ASP A 90 66.19 13.74 27.28
N ALA A 91 66.38 12.44 27.08
CA ALA A 91 67.54 11.87 26.41
C ALA A 91 67.65 12.27 24.93
N ASP A 92 66.50 12.60 24.32
CA ASP A 92 66.32 12.93 22.91
C ASP A 92 66.26 14.46 22.69
N GLY A 93 66.32 15.25 23.79
CA GLY A 93 66.33 16.70 23.77
C GLY A 93 64.95 17.36 23.79
N ALA A 94 63.88 16.59 24.03
CA ALA A 94 62.54 17.16 24.16
C ALA A 94 62.37 17.80 25.55
N LEU A 95 61.72 18.97 25.60
CA LEU A 95 61.33 19.61 26.85
C LEU A 95 60.28 18.76 27.57
N ARG A 96 60.56 18.41 28.82
CA ARG A 96 59.64 17.65 29.66
C ARG A 96 58.61 18.60 30.24
N VAL A 97 57.38 18.50 29.73
CA VAL A 97 56.22 19.21 30.27
C VAL A 97 55.29 18.18 30.92
N ASN A 98 54.91 18.41 32.17
CA ASN A 98 53.77 17.70 32.75
C ASN A 98 52.50 18.46 32.34
N ALA A 99 52.04 18.22 31.11
CA ALA A 99 50.83 18.83 30.59
C ALA A 99 49.62 17.97 30.92
N THR A 100 48.58 18.57 31.51
CA THR A 100 47.23 17.99 31.44
C THR A 100 46.72 18.19 30.02
N VAL A 101 46.89 17.17 29.16
CA VAL A 101 46.32 17.17 27.81
C VAL A 101 44.88 16.68 27.93
N ASN A 102 43.93 17.60 28.07
CA ASN A 102 42.51 17.27 28.05
C ASN A 102 42.08 16.98 26.61
N VAL A 103 42.19 15.73 26.17
CA VAL A 103 41.48 15.24 24.98
C VAL A 103 40.10 14.81 25.48
N ASP A 104 39.14 15.74 25.50
CA ASP A 104 37.75 15.43 25.88
C ASP A 104 37.13 14.45 24.86
N ALA A 105 37.36 13.15 25.05
CA ALA A 105 36.58 12.09 24.42
C ALA A 105 35.40 11.70 25.34
N ASN A 106 34.62 12.69 25.79
CA ASN A 106 33.42 12.50 26.63
C ASN A 106 32.22 11.88 25.87
N SER A 107 32.44 11.20 24.75
CA SER A 107 31.36 10.69 23.88
C SER A 107 30.92 9.26 24.18
N ASP A 108 31.66 8.52 25.02
CA ASP A 108 31.43 7.08 25.20
C ASP A 108 30.59 6.84 26.46
N TYR A 109 29.27 6.77 26.27
CA TYR A 109 28.32 6.34 27.30
C TYR A 109 28.16 4.80 27.26
N ALA A 110 27.94 4.18 28.41
CA ALA A 110 27.62 2.74 28.46
C ALA A 110 26.30 2.46 27.71
N GLU A 111 26.21 1.29 27.06
CA GLU A 111 25.11 0.85 26.18
C GLU A 111 23.69 1.13 26.72
N ASP A 112 23.51 1.12 28.05
CA ASP A 112 22.21 1.30 28.71
C ASP A 112 22.12 2.54 29.62
N SER A 113 23.03 3.52 29.49
CA SER A 113 22.88 4.79 30.19
C SER A 113 21.73 5.60 29.59
N ALA A 114 20.73 5.89 30.42
CA ALA A 114 19.59 6.72 30.03
C ALA A 114 20.06 8.14 29.66
N HIS A 115 19.64 8.62 28.49
CA HIS A 115 19.96 9.97 28.02
C HIS A 115 19.35 11.04 28.95
N SER A 116 20.19 11.94 29.46
CA SER A 116 19.79 13.06 30.30
C SER A 116 19.80 14.36 29.49
N SER A 117 18.82 15.24 29.72
CA SER A 117 18.84 16.56 29.08
C SER A 117 20.05 17.35 29.59
N GLY A 118 21.03 17.58 28.72
CA GLY A 118 22.31 18.20 29.08
C GLY A 118 23.54 17.38 28.69
N ASP A 119 23.35 16.13 28.26
CA ASP A 119 24.43 15.34 27.66
C ASP A 119 24.97 16.05 26.40
N ILE A 120 26.30 16.21 26.34
CA ILE A 120 26.99 16.88 25.24
C ILE A 120 27.49 15.79 24.29
N GLY A 121 26.71 15.50 23.24
CA GLY A 121 27.08 14.56 22.19
C GLY A 121 27.82 15.21 21.02
N GLY A 122 28.70 14.46 20.37
CA GLY A 122 29.24 14.84 19.06
C GLY A 122 28.13 14.79 18.00
N PHE A 123 28.04 15.81 17.15
CA PHE A 123 27.08 15.80 16.05
C PHE A 123 27.52 14.80 14.98
N VAL A 124 26.67 13.81 14.66
CA VAL A 124 26.91 12.88 13.56
C VAL A 124 26.50 13.57 12.25
N LEU A 125 27.48 13.90 11.42
CA LEU A 125 27.25 14.48 10.10
C LEU A 125 26.80 13.38 9.12
N ALA A 126 25.81 13.68 8.29
CA ALA A 126 25.37 12.82 7.19
C ALA A 126 25.53 13.55 5.86
N VAL A 127 25.73 12.77 4.78
CA VAL A 127 25.83 13.32 3.42
C VAL A 127 24.43 13.35 2.82
N ARG A 128 23.93 14.54 2.46
CA ARG A 128 22.69 14.66 1.70
C ARG A 128 22.87 14.09 0.29
N GLN A 129 21.95 13.23 -0.12
CA GLN A 129 21.91 12.62 -1.43
C GLN A 129 20.47 12.32 -1.83
N ASP A 130 19.83 13.24 -2.53
CA ASP A 130 18.39 13.18 -2.87
C ASP A 130 17.99 11.92 -3.67
N ALA A 131 18.95 11.32 -4.37
CA ALA A 131 18.83 10.00 -4.98
C ALA A 131 19.94 9.08 -4.45
N LEU A 132 19.56 8.09 -3.65
CA LEU A 132 20.50 7.18 -3.00
C LEU A 132 21.35 6.40 -4.02
N ALA A 133 22.67 6.49 -3.89
CA ALA A 133 23.65 5.75 -4.66
C ALA A 133 24.71 5.11 -3.75
N ALA A 134 25.36 4.04 -4.23
CA ALA A 134 26.44 3.39 -3.50
C ALA A 134 27.60 4.37 -3.26
N SER A 135 28.12 4.41 -2.03
CA SER A 135 29.27 5.23 -1.65
C SER A 135 30.54 4.43 -1.36
N VAL A 136 30.47 3.10 -1.48
CA VAL A 136 31.57 2.17 -1.26
C VAL A 136 31.56 1.12 -2.38
N SER A 137 32.70 0.49 -2.63
CA SER A 137 32.89 -0.43 -3.75
C SER A 137 33.14 -1.88 -3.32
N ALA A 138 33.42 -2.13 -2.05
CA ALA A 138 33.69 -3.45 -1.51
C ALA A 138 33.13 -3.64 -0.10
N ASP A 139 32.96 -4.89 0.30
CA ASP A 139 32.59 -5.26 1.66
C ASP A 139 33.73 -4.90 2.64
N GLY A 140 33.36 -4.34 3.79
CA GLY A 140 34.31 -3.90 4.83
C GLY A 140 34.74 -2.43 4.71
N ASP A 141 34.35 -1.72 3.65
CA ASP A 141 34.58 -0.28 3.51
C ASP A 141 33.68 0.53 4.46
N TYR A 142 34.22 1.63 5.00
CA TYR A 142 33.43 2.60 5.76
C TYR A 142 32.53 3.44 4.82
N ALA A 143 31.24 3.52 5.13
CA ALA A 143 30.28 4.39 4.44
C ALA A 143 29.75 5.48 5.37
N ALA A 144 29.50 6.67 4.81
CA ALA A 144 28.81 7.74 5.54
C ALA A 144 27.30 7.48 5.59
N PHE A 145 26.63 7.89 6.67
CA PHE A 145 25.17 7.99 6.69
C PHE A 145 24.69 8.92 5.58
N LYS A 146 23.58 8.54 4.93
CA LYS A 146 22.98 9.28 3.81
C LYS A 146 21.60 9.76 4.19
N VAL A 147 21.30 11.02 3.88
CA VAL A 147 19.98 11.61 4.09
C VAL A 147 19.39 12.16 2.80
N ASP A 148 18.08 12.24 2.69
CA ASP A 148 17.39 12.84 1.55
C ASP A 148 17.36 14.39 1.62
N SER A 149 16.65 15.02 0.66
CA SER A 149 16.50 16.48 0.58
C SER A 149 15.82 17.12 1.81
N VAL A 150 15.09 16.33 2.60
CA VAL A 150 14.35 16.77 3.80
C VAL A 150 15.03 16.31 5.10
N GLY A 151 16.15 15.59 5.02
CA GLY A 151 16.94 15.14 6.17
C GLY A 151 16.58 13.74 6.70
N SER A 152 15.73 12.97 6.01
CA SER A 152 15.40 11.60 6.41
C SER A 152 16.60 10.68 6.16
N LEU A 153 16.96 9.85 7.14
CA LEU A 153 18.01 8.83 6.97
C LEU A 153 17.52 7.72 6.03
N TYR A 154 18.34 7.36 5.04
CA TYR A 154 18.08 6.19 4.22
C TYR A 154 18.30 4.91 5.02
N THR A 155 17.23 4.17 5.26
CA THR A 155 17.26 2.82 5.85
C THR A 155 16.71 1.81 4.84
N LYS A 156 17.16 0.55 4.95
CA LYS A 156 16.54 -0.58 4.24
C LYS A 156 15.94 -1.51 5.27
N ASP A 157 14.63 -1.62 5.25
CA ASP A 157 13.90 -2.66 5.97
C ASP A 157 13.70 -3.86 5.03
N THR A 158 14.59 -4.85 5.17
CA THR A 158 14.58 -6.06 4.32
C THR A 158 13.30 -6.87 4.51
N ASP A 159 12.71 -6.87 5.71
CA ASP A 159 11.52 -7.64 6.04
C ASP A 159 10.28 -7.01 5.39
N ALA A 160 10.18 -5.67 5.40
CA ALA A 160 9.11 -4.95 4.71
C ALA A 160 9.13 -5.16 3.18
N ILE A 161 10.32 -5.23 2.57
CA ILE A 161 10.49 -5.47 1.13
C ILE A 161 9.98 -6.87 0.75
N ALA A 162 10.33 -7.90 1.53
CA ALA A 162 9.89 -9.27 1.27
C ALA A 162 8.36 -9.40 1.31
N LEU A 163 7.71 -8.75 2.28
CA LEU A 163 6.26 -8.74 2.38
C LEU A 163 5.60 -8.08 1.14
N LEU A 164 6.11 -6.93 0.71
CA LEU A 164 5.57 -6.21 -0.45
C LEU A 164 5.66 -7.04 -1.74
N THR A 165 6.77 -7.75 -1.96
CA THR A 165 6.90 -8.63 -3.14
C THR A 165 5.88 -9.76 -3.16
N THR A 166 5.50 -10.29 -1.99
CA THR A 166 4.48 -11.34 -1.88
C THR A 166 3.10 -10.76 -2.14
N ILE A 167 2.78 -9.61 -1.56
CA ILE A 167 1.51 -8.91 -1.78
C ILE A 167 1.32 -8.55 -3.26
N ASP A 168 2.37 -8.07 -3.94
CA ASP A 168 2.32 -7.74 -5.36
C ASP A 168 2.05 -9.00 -6.21
N ALA A 169 2.68 -10.12 -5.88
CA ALA A 169 2.43 -11.39 -6.56
C ALA A 169 0.98 -11.87 -6.39
N ASP A 170 0.46 -11.82 -5.16
CA ASP A 170 -0.93 -12.20 -4.86
C ASP A 170 -1.93 -11.28 -5.56
N THR A 171 -1.67 -9.96 -5.55
CA THR A 171 -2.55 -8.97 -6.18
C THR A 171 -2.60 -9.15 -7.69
N ASN A 172 -1.46 -9.40 -8.35
CA ASN A 172 -1.42 -9.68 -9.79
C ASN A 172 -2.15 -10.98 -10.15
N SER A 173 -2.08 -11.98 -9.27
CA SER A 173 -2.79 -13.24 -9.44
C SER A 173 -4.31 -13.05 -9.35
N ILE A 174 -4.77 -12.26 -8.38
CA ILE A 174 -6.19 -11.90 -8.21
C ILE A 174 -6.69 -11.09 -9.42
N ASP A 175 -5.94 -10.08 -9.87
CA ASP A 175 -6.31 -9.24 -11.02
C ASP A 175 -6.46 -10.06 -12.31
N SER A 176 -5.49 -10.94 -12.57
CA SER A 176 -5.53 -11.87 -13.71
C SER A 176 -6.75 -12.79 -13.63
N THR A 177 -7.04 -13.30 -12.44
CA THR A 177 -8.21 -14.17 -12.20
C THR A 177 -9.50 -13.40 -12.44
N LEU A 178 -9.67 -12.22 -11.86
CA LEU A 178 -10.90 -11.43 -12.00
C LEU A 178 -11.14 -10.94 -13.42
N THR A 179 -10.07 -10.56 -14.13
CA THR A 179 -10.12 -10.19 -15.55
C THR A 179 -10.56 -11.37 -16.41
N ALA A 180 -10.12 -12.59 -16.09
CA ALA A 180 -10.58 -13.80 -16.78
C ALA A 180 -12.05 -14.15 -16.46
N LEU A 181 -12.55 -13.81 -15.26
CA LEU A 181 -13.96 -14.04 -14.89
C LEU A 181 -14.93 -12.99 -15.45
N SER A 182 -14.45 -11.80 -15.82
CA SER A 182 -15.29 -10.71 -16.33
C SER A 182 -15.28 -10.67 -17.86
N LYS A 183 -16.44 -10.87 -18.48
CA LYS A 183 -16.64 -10.53 -19.89
C LYS A 183 -17.12 -9.09 -20.01
N ALA A 184 -16.63 -8.39 -21.03
CA ALA A 184 -17.20 -7.10 -21.42
C ALA A 184 -18.67 -7.30 -21.84
N GLU A 185 -19.53 -6.37 -21.42
CA GLU A 185 -21.00 -6.39 -21.51
C GLU A 185 -21.56 -6.64 -22.92
N ASP A 186 -20.77 -6.45 -23.98
CA ASP A 186 -21.19 -6.56 -25.38
C ASP A 186 -20.26 -7.45 -26.23
N SER A 187 -19.56 -8.41 -25.60
CA SER A 187 -18.77 -9.40 -26.33
C SER A 187 -19.65 -10.56 -26.79
N VAL A 188 -19.69 -10.80 -28.09
CA VAL A 188 -20.32 -12.00 -28.69
C VAL A 188 -19.72 -13.26 -28.05
N HIS A 189 -20.57 -14.20 -27.62
CA HIS A 189 -20.15 -15.49 -27.06
C HIS A 189 -19.54 -16.39 -28.15
N ALA A 190 -18.23 -16.28 -28.36
CA ALA A 190 -17.44 -17.08 -29.29
C ALA A 190 -16.78 -18.29 -28.57
N SER A 191 -16.18 -19.20 -29.34
CA SER A 191 -15.38 -20.28 -28.78
C SER A 191 -14.13 -19.72 -28.09
N GLY A 192 -13.88 -20.08 -26.82
CA GLY A 192 -12.75 -19.59 -26.03
C GLY A 192 -13.11 -18.53 -24.99
N ASP A 193 -14.40 -18.25 -24.78
CA ASP A 193 -14.85 -17.28 -23.80
C ASP A 193 -14.76 -17.77 -22.35
N GLN A 194 -14.06 -16.99 -21.54
CA GLN A 194 -13.92 -17.14 -20.09
C GLN A 194 -15.02 -16.35 -19.36
N GLY A 195 -15.91 -17.04 -18.64
CA GLY A 195 -16.96 -16.43 -17.83
C GLY A 195 -17.48 -17.44 -16.83
N VAL A 196 -18.18 -16.98 -15.78
CA VAL A 196 -18.78 -17.88 -14.79
C VAL A 196 -20.21 -18.20 -15.21
N MET A 197 -20.43 -19.45 -15.64
CA MET A 197 -21.77 -19.96 -15.88
C MET A 197 -22.57 -19.97 -14.58
N GLY A 198 -23.79 -19.42 -14.60
CA GLY A 198 -24.71 -19.52 -13.48
C GLY A 198 -25.05 -20.98 -13.21
N LEU A 199 -24.85 -21.44 -11.96
CA LEU A 199 -25.16 -22.81 -11.57
C LEU A 199 -26.64 -22.94 -11.19
N THR A 200 -27.29 -23.97 -11.72
CA THR A 200 -28.65 -24.35 -11.35
C THR A 200 -28.65 -25.74 -10.72
N VAL A 201 -29.56 -26.00 -9.79
CA VAL A 201 -29.70 -27.32 -9.16
C VAL A 201 -30.64 -28.20 -9.97
N ARG A 202 -30.14 -29.32 -10.51
CA ARG A 202 -31.02 -30.33 -11.13
C ARG A 202 -31.86 -31.02 -10.07
N ASN A 203 -33.16 -31.05 -10.26
CA ASN A 203 -34.11 -31.71 -9.36
C ASN A 203 -35.25 -32.38 -10.13
N ASP A 204 -35.05 -33.62 -10.57
CA ASP A 204 -35.96 -34.35 -11.49
C ASP A 204 -37.43 -34.41 -11.01
N THR A 205 -37.63 -34.33 -9.69
CA THR A 205 -38.94 -34.10 -9.08
C THR A 205 -38.86 -32.84 -8.23
N LEU A 206 -39.51 -31.76 -8.68
CA LEU A 206 -39.45 -30.46 -8.01
C LEU A 206 -39.86 -30.57 -6.54
N ALA A 207 -38.92 -30.21 -5.67
CA ALA A 207 -39.05 -30.13 -4.23
C ALA A 207 -38.37 -28.85 -3.74
N SER A 208 -38.86 -28.30 -2.62
CA SER A 208 -38.23 -27.13 -2.00
C SER A 208 -36.81 -27.48 -1.56
N LEU A 209 -35.87 -26.56 -1.83
CA LEU A 209 -34.49 -26.62 -1.32
C LEU A 209 -34.26 -25.63 -0.18
N VAL A 210 -35.31 -24.94 0.27
CA VAL A 210 -35.27 -23.97 1.37
C VAL A 210 -36.28 -24.33 2.45
N GLY A 211 -36.00 -23.92 3.68
CA GLY A 211 -36.72 -24.35 4.87
C GLY A 211 -37.70 -23.32 5.42
N ALA A 212 -37.42 -22.02 5.21
CA ALA A 212 -38.21 -20.92 5.72
C ALA A 212 -38.37 -19.78 4.71
N ASP A 213 -39.37 -18.95 4.94
CA ASP A 213 -39.57 -17.72 4.18
C ASP A 213 -38.39 -16.77 4.41
N GLY A 214 -37.84 -16.24 3.32
CA GLY A 214 -36.67 -15.35 3.34
C GLY A 214 -35.32 -16.04 3.11
N ASP A 215 -35.29 -17.37 2.98
CA ASP A 215 -34.09 -18.12 2.60
C ASP A 215 -33.70 -17.91 1.12
N TYR A 216 -32.40 -17.94 0.83
CA TYR A 216 -31.90 -17.96 -0.54
C TYR A 216 -32.18 -19.32 -1.20
N ALA A 217 -32.93 -19.33 -2.30
CA ALA A 217 -33.19 -20.53 -3.09
C ALA A 217 -32.38 -20.50 -4.40
N PRO A 218 -31.73 -21.62 -4.80
CA PRO A 218 -31.11 -21.73 -6.11
C PRO A 218 -32.16 -21.89 -7.21
N LEU A 219 -31.83 -21.50 -8.43
CA LEU A 219 -32.61 -21.88 -9.61
C LEU A 219 -32.58 -23.39 -9.77
N GLN A 220 -33.71 -24.01 -10.12
CA GLN A 220 -33.83 -25.46 -10.27
C GLN A 220 -34.15 -25.85 -11.72
N VAL A 221 -33.53 -26.91 -12.23
CA VAL A 221 -33.79 -27.47 -13.57
C VAL A 221 -34.25 -28.93 -13.48
N ASN A 222 -35.00 -29.42 -14.47
CA ASN A 222 -35.46 -30.81 -14.53
C ASN A 222 -34.41 -31.77 -15.10
N ALA A 223 -34.79 -33.04 -15.31
CA ALA A 223 -33.93 -34.08 -15.88
C ALA A 223 -33.37 -33.73 -17.27
N ASP A 224 -34.07 -32.87 -18.01
CA ASP A 224 -33.75 -32.42 -19.37
C ASP A 224 -33.05 -31.05 -19.40
N GLY A 225 -32.78 -30.45 -18.23
CA GLY A 225 -32.14 -29.13 -18.11
C GLY A 225 -33.08 -27.94 -18.28
N ALA A 226 -34.40 -28.16 -18.38
CA ALA A 226 -35.37 -27.09 -18.43
C ALA A 226 -35.55 -26.45 -17.04
N LEU A 227 -35.55 -25.13 -16.98
CA LEU A 227 -35.80 -24.39 -15.74
C LEU A 227 -37.21 -24.64 -15.22
N TYR A 228 -37.35 -24.98 -13.94
CA TYR A 228 -38.64 -25.01 -13.28
C TYR A 228 -39.18 -23.60 -13.12
N THR A 229 -40.26 -23.31 -13.83
CA THR A 229 -41.00 -22.06 -13.73
C THR A 229 -42.41 -22.34 -13.22
N TYR A 230 -42.81 -21.67 -12.14
CA TYR A 230 -44.20 -21.67 -11.70
C TYR A 230 -44.93 -20.50 -12.34
N ILE A 231 -45.98 -20.78 -13.12
CA ILE A 231 -46.88 -19.77 -13.69
C ILE A 231 -48.15 -19.77 -12.83
N SER A 232 -48.40 -18.70 -12.09
CA SER A 232 -49.61 -18.56 -11.27
C SER A 232 -50.81 -18.15 -12.13
N GLY A 233 -51.80 -19.02 -12.26
CA GLY A 233 -53.05 -18.82 -13.02
C GLY A 233 -53.51 -20.14 -13.63
N SER A 234 -54.81 -20.45 -13.64
CA SER A 234 -55.34 -21.77 -14.03
C SER A 234 -55.23 -22.11 -15.53
N ASP A 235 -54.46 -21.36 -16.31
CA ASP A 235 -54.27 -21.64 -17.72
C ASP A 235 -52.91 -22.31 -17.91
N THR A 236 -52.98 -23.55 -18.39
CA THR A 236 -51.92 -24.13 -19.20
C THR A 236 -51.47 -23.06 -20.20
N LEU A 237 -50.17 -22.75 -20.25
CA LEU A 237 -49.59 -21.82 -21.22
C LEU A 237 -49.77 -22.41 -22.63
N THR A 238 -50.97 -22.28 -23.19
CA THR A 238 -51.33 -22.84 -24.48
C THR A 238 -50.92 -21.83 -25.54
N MET A 239 -49.62 -21.79 -25.84
CA MET A 239 -49.02 -20.94 -26.89
C MET A 239 -49.22 -21.55 -28.29
N ASN A 240 -50.37 -22.18 -28.56
CA ASN A 240 -50.64 -22.76 -29.86
C ASN A 240 -52.11 -22.58 -30.28
N ASP A 241 -52.31 -21.77 -31.32
CA ASP A 241 -53.59 -21.54 -32.00
C ASP A 241 -54.14 -22.82 -32.69
N ALA A 242 -53.29 -23.82 -32.95
CA ALA A 242 -53.71 -25.12 -33.47
C ALA A 242 -54.62 -25.90 -32.52
N ALA A 243 -54.67 -25.55 -31.22
CA ALA A 243 -55.66 -26.09 -30.29
C ALA A 243 -57.06 -25.46 -30.46
N LEU A 244 -57.18 -24.34 -31.19
CA LEU A 244 -58.42 -23.67 -31.53
C LEU A 244 -58.91 -24.00 -32.95
N ALA A 245 -58.02 -24.41 -33.85
CA ALA A 245 -58.32 -24.76 -35.22
C ALA A 245 -58.43 -26.28 -35.39
N ASN A 246 -59.64 -26.84 -35.29
CA ASN A 246 -59.85 -28.22 -35.70
C ASN A 246 -60.31 -28.28 -37.17
N THR A 247 -59.67 -29.16 -37.94
CA THR A 247 -59.71 -29.18 -39.41
C THR A 247 -60.95 -29.88 -39.98
N ALA A 248 -61.70 -30.63 -39.14
CA ALA A 248 -62.84 -31.42 -39.60
C ALA A 248 -64.17 -30.69 -39.38
N VAL A 249 -64.80 -30.34 -40.50
CA VAL A 249 -66.19 -29.90 -40.56
C VAL A 249 -67.02 -31.07 -41.11
N ALA A 250 -67.96 -31.60 -40.31
CA ALA A 250 -68.85 -32.66 -40.76
C ALA A 250 -70.30 -32.17 -40.85
N ASN A 251 -70.99 -32.58 -41.91
CA ASN A 251 -72.44 -32.44 -42.02
C ASN A 251 -73.08 -33.77 -41.61
N ALA A 252 -73.43 -33.88 -40.33
CA ALA A 252 -73.92 -35.11 -39.69
C ALA A 252 -75.41 -35.03 -39.34
N SER A 253 -76.21 -34.37 -40.17
CA SER A 253 -77.62 -34.11 -39.92
C SER A 253 -78.45 -35.39 -39.76
N ASN A 254 -79.32 -35.42 -38.74
CA ASN A 254 -80.40 -36.40 -38.65
C ASN A 254 -81.72 -35.80 -39.18
N THR A 255 -82.69 -36.65 -39.54
CA THR A 255 -84.03 -36.23 -40.01
C THR A 255 -85.08 -36.69 -39.02
N LEU A 256 -86.08 -35.85 -38.73
CA LEU A 256 -87.20 -36.24 -37.86
C LEU A 256 -88.08 -37.27 -38.57
N SER A 257 -87.87 -38.55 -38.25
CA SER A 257 -88.55 -39.68 -38.90
C SER A 257 -90.04 -39.76 -38.54
N THR A 258 -90.39 -39.31 -37.34
CA THR A 258 -91.74 -39.40 -36.79
C THR A 258 -92.07 -38.13 -36.02
N ALA A 259 -93.26 -37.60 -36.24
CA ALA A 259 -93.68 -36.38 -35.59
C ALA A 259 -93.90 -36.53 -34.07
N ASN A 260 -93.58 -35.48 -33.33
CA ASN A 260 -93.64 -35.41 -31.86
C ASN A 260 -92.80 -36.47 -31.14
N VAL A 261 -91.87 -37.13 -31.83
CA VAL A 261 -90.85 -37.99 -31.25
C VAL A 261 -89.55 -37.20 -31.26
N ALA A 262 -88.83 -37.18 -30.15
CA ALA A 262 -87.54 -36.52 -30.11
C ALA A 262 -86.50 -37.38 -30.84
N GLU A 263 -85.67 -36.74 -31.67
CA GLU A 263 -84.61 -37.40 -32.43
C GLU A 263 -83.31 -36.64 -32.22
N ASP A 264 -82.19 -37.36 -32.15
CA ASP A 264 -80.85 -36.76 -32.03
C ASP A 264 -80.61 -35.78 -33.17
N ALA A 265 -80.17 -34.55 -32.87
CA ALA A 265 -79.87 -33.53 -33.86
C ALA A 265 -78.78 -33.96 -34.84
N VAL A 266 -77.92 -34.90 -34.40
CA VAL A 266 -76.83 -35.45 -35.20
C VAL A 266 -76.93 -36.97 -35.27
N ALA A 267 -76.77 -37.53 -36.46
CA ALA A 267 -76.89 -38.97 -36.68
C ALA A 267 -75.72 -39.76 -36.06
N SER A 268 -74.58 -39.11 -35.87
CA SER A 268 -73.43 -39.65 -35.15
C SER A 268 -72.58 -38.48 -34.62
N PRO A 269 -72.31 -38.40 -33.31
CA PRO A 269 -71.50 -37.31 -32.74
C PRO A 269 -70.04 -37.36 -33.22
N LEU A 270 -69.45 -36.21 -33.55
CA LEU A 270 -67.98 -36.11 -33.62
C LEU A 270 -67.39 -36.15 -32.21
N ALA A 271 -66.43 -37.05 -31.96
CA ALA A 271 -65.83 -37.27 -30.64
C ALA A 271 -65.17 -36.01 -30.02
N ASN A 272 -64.81 -35.01 -30.84
CA ASN A 272 -64.17 -33.78 -30.40
C ASN A 272 -65.03 -32.53 -30.64
N ARG A 273 -66.33 -32.67 -30.93
CA ARG A 273 -67.20 -31.52 -31.24
C ARG A 273 -67.09 -30.43 -30.18
N LYS A 274 -66.81 -29.20 -30.60
CA LYS A 274 -66.77 -27.98 -29.77
C LYS A 274 -67.91 -27.03 -30.10
N TYR A 275 -68.31 -26.97 -31.37
CA TYR A 275 -69.41 -26.14 -31.84
C TYR A 275 -70.43 -26.98 -32.60
N LEU A 276 -71.70 -26.68 -32.36
CA LEU A 276 -72.83 -27.24 -33.11
C LEU A 276 -73.65 -26.11 -33.69
N TRP A 277 -73.88 -26.20 -35.00
CA TRP A 277 -74.76 -25.31 -35.73
C TRP A 277 -76.00 -26.09 -36.12
N ILE A 278 -77.18 -25.54 -35.86
CA ILE A 278 -78.46 -26.13 -36.22
C ILE A 278 -79.20 -25.13 -37.08
N TYR A 279 -79.68 -25.55 -38.25
CA TYR A 279 -80.47 -24.71 -39.14
C TYR A 279 -81.83 -25.36 -39.44
N ASN A 280 -82.91 -24.64 -39.11
CA ASN A 280 -84.27 -25.09 -39.43
C ASN A 280 -84.60 -24.73 -40.89
N THR A 281 -84.61 -25.74 -41.77
CA THR A 281 -84.97 -25.56 -43.19
C THR A 281 -86.42 -25.84 -43.49
N ASP A 282 -87.21 -26.24 -42.48
CA ASP A 282 -88.64 -26.53 -42.66
C ASP A 282 -89.47 -25.23 -42.64
N ASN A 283 -90.70 -25.31 -43.13
CA ASN A 283 -91.69 -24.25 -43.14
C ASN A 283 -92.48 -24.14 -41.82
N GLN A 284 -92.13 -24.94 -40.81
CA GLN A 284 -92.69 -24.88 -39.47
C GLN A 284 -91.62 -24.76 -38.38
N LYS A 285 -92.08 -24.36 -37.19
CA LYS A 285 -91.22 -24.24 -36.00
C LYS A 285 -90.84 -25.64 -35.51
N ILE A 286 -89.57 -25.80 -35.16
CA ILE A 286 -89.03 -26.97 -34.45
C ILE A 286 -88.66 -26.56 -33.02
N PHE A 287 -88.42 -27.54 -32.15
CA PHE A 287 -87.95 -27.30 -30.80
C PHE A 287 -86.70 -28.14 -30.56
N VAL A 288 -85.63 -27.50 -30.06
CA VAL A 288 -84.33 -28.12 -29.79
C VAL A 288 -84.05 -28.12 -28.30
N GLY A 289 -83.46 -29.19 -27.78
CA GLY A 289 -83.17 -29.31 -26.35
C GLY A 289 -82.30 -30.52 -26.03
N ALA A 290 -82.16 -30.80 -24.73
CA ALA A 290 -81.55 -32.05 -24.27
C ALA A 290 -82.44 -33.25 -24.59
N THR A 291 -81.91 -34.45 -24.35
CA THR A 291 -82.61 -35.74 -24.49
C THR A 291 -84.03 -35.71 -23.87
N GLY A 292 -85.03 -36.16 -24.62
CA GLY A 292 -86.45 -36.10 -24.28
C GLY A 292 -87.14 -34.77 -24.58
N VAL A 293 -86.63 -33.97 -25.54
CA VAL A 293 -87.22 -32.67 -25.87
C VAL A 293 -88.65 -32.81 -26.43
N THR A 294 -89.53 -31.89 -26.03
CA THR A 294 -90.91 -31.76 -26.47
C THR A 294 -91.19 -30.33 -26.91
N ALA A 295 -92.33 -30.09 -27.57
CA ALA A 295 -92.76 -28.74 -27.91
C ALA A 295 -92.99 -27.81 -26.69
N ALA A 296 -93.06 -28.36 -25.47
CA ALA A 296 -93.30 -27.60 -24.26
C ALA A 296 -92.02 -27.17 -23.52
N ASN A 297 -90.92 -27.93 -23.64
CA ASN A 297 -89.66 -27.69 -22.90
C ASN A 297 -88.47 -27.35 -23.82
N GLY A 298 -88.60 -27.52 -25.14
CA GLY A 298 -87.54 -27.21 -26.09
C GLY A 298 -87.48 -25.74 -26.47
N PHE A 299 -86.29 -25.29 -26.88
CA PHE A 299 -86.09 -23.95 -27.42
C PHE A 299 -86.68 -23.86 -28.83
N PRO A 300 -87.62 -22.93 -29.09
CA PRO A 300 -88.29 -22.82 -30.38
C PRO A 300 -87.37 -22.23 -31.46
N MET A 301 -87.24 -22.90 -32.60
CA MET A 301 -86.57 -22.38 -33.80
C MET A 301 -87.58 -22.22 -34.94
N SER A 302 -87.85 -20.97 -35.31
CA SER A 302 -88.70 -20.61 -36.44
C SER A 302 -88.12 -21.10 -37.79
N PRO A 303 -88.94 -21.23 -38.85
CA PRO A 303 -88.45 -21.45 -40.21
C PRO A 303 -87.34 -20.47 -40.60
N GLY A 304 -86.23 -20.97 -41.11
CA GLY A 304 -85.08 -20.15 -41.51
C GLY A 304 -84.23 -19.61 -40.36
N ALA A 305 -84.50 -20.00 -39.11
CA ALA A 305 -83.62 -19.68 -37.99
C ALA A 305 -82.44 -20.65 -37.91
N TYR A 306 -81.27 -20.12 -37.53
CA TYR A 306 -80.12 -20.94 -37.15
C TYR A 306 -79.75 -20.69 -35.68
N MET A 307 -79.14 -21.69 -35.06
CA MET A 307 -78.60 -21.63 -33.71
C MET A 307 -77.15 -22.10 -33.76
N GLU A 308 -76.26 -21.35 -33.12
CA GLU A 308 -74.87 -21.72 -32.89
C GLU A 308 -74.62 -21.72 -31.38
N PHE A 309 -74.00 -22.77 -30.87
CA PHE A 309 -73.57 -22.83 -29.49
C PHE A 309 -72.36 -23.75 -29.33
N ARG A 310 -71.64 -23.55 -28.22
CA ARG A 310 -70.56 -24.44 -27.81
C ARG A 310 -71.15 -25.68 -27.18
N ALA A 311 -71.00 -26.81 -27.85
CA ALA A 311 -71.47 -28.10 -27.37
C ALA A 311 -70.42 -29.19 -27.58
N GLY A 312 -69.91 -29.68 -26.45
CA GLY A 312 -69.03 -30.85 -26.40
C GLY A 312 -69.69 -32.10 -27.00
N ALA A 313 -68.90 -33.07 -27.44
CA ALA A 313 -69.39 -34.38 -27.92
C ALA A 313 -70.29 -35.11 -26.90
N ALA A 314 -70.10 -34.86 -25.60
CA ALA A 314 -70.88 -35.45 -24.53
C ALA A 314 -72.27 -34.82 -24.34
N ILE A 315 -72.53 -33.66 -24.95
CA ILE A 315 -73.84 -32.99 -24.86
C ILE A 315 -74.71 -33.57 -25.96
N ASP A 316 -75.65 -34.43 -25.56
CA ASP A 316 -76.67 -34.93 -26.48
C ASP A 316 -77.77 -33.87 -26.67
N ILE A 317 -78.06 -33.58 -27.93
CA ILE A 317 -79.01 -32.55 -28.34
C ILE A 317 -79.99 -33.22 -29.27
N GLU A 318 -81.27 -33.15 -28.92
CA GLU A 318 -82.37 -33.67 -29.71
C GLU A 318 -83.23 -32.54 -30.26
N PHE A 319 -84.09 -32.88 -31.21
CA PHE A 319 -85.10 -31.99 -31.76
C PHE A 319 -86.44 -32.69 -31.97
N VAL A 320 -87.50 -31.90 -32.00
CA VAL A 320 -88.87 -32.37 -32.20
C VAL A 320 -89.69 -31.39 -33.06
N GLY A 321 -90.66 -31.92 -33.82
CA GLY A 321 -91.52 -31.19 -34.75
C GLY A 321 -92.93 -31.79 -34.90
N SER A 322 -93.79 -31.15 -35.69
CA SER A 322 -95.24 -31.38 -35.75
C SER A 322 -95.70 -32.58 -36.62
N THR A 323 -96.97 -33.01 -36.45
CA THR A 323 -97.57 -34.20 -37.08
C THR A 323 -97.71 -34.14 -38.60
N GLY A 324 -97.05 -35.07 -39.30
CA GLY A 324 -97.31 -35.39 -40.72
C GLY A 324 -96.36 -34.77 -41.75
N LYS A 325 -95.25 -34.16 -41.32
CA LYS A 325 -94.17 -33.66 -42.18
C LYS A 325 -92.80 -33.95 -41.53
N GLN A 326 -91.78 -34.15 -42.36
CA GLN A 326 -90.41 -34.51 -41.95
C GLN A 326 -89.57 -33.21 -41.97
N PRO A 327 -89.37 -32.51 -40.85
CA PRO A 327 -88.48 -31.35 -40.83
C PRO A 327 -87.07 -31.76 -41.20
N ILE A 328 -86.52 -31.04 -42.19
CA ILE A 328 -85.13 -31.19 -42.60
C ILE A 328 -84.32 -30.19 -41.76
N ILE A 329 -83.51 -30.73 -40.87
CA ILE A 329 -82.51 -29.96 -40.13
C ILE A 329 -81.15 -30.23 -40.74
N LYS A 330 -80.33 -29.19 -40.86
CA LYS A 330 -78.91 -29.36 -41.18
C LYS A 330 -78.10 -29.03 -39.95
N THR A 331 -77.17 -29.92 -39.63
CA THR A 331 -76.20 -29.70 -38.56
C THR A 331 -74.80 -29.62 -39.13
N LEU A 332 -74.01 -28.71 -38.59
CA LEU A 332 -72.58 -28.59 -38.89
C LEU A 332 -71.83 -28.71 -37.57
N GLU A 333 -70.93 -29.68 -37.50
CA GLU A 333 -70.13 -29.93 -36.32
C GLU A 333 -68.68 -29.55 -36.59
N PHE A 334 -68.10 -28.75 -35.69
CA PHE A 334 -66.68 -28.47 -35.65
C PHE A 334 -66.07 -29.20 -34.48
N SER A 335 -64.97 -29.89 -34.75
CA SER A 335 -64.17 -30.55 -33.73
C SER A 335 -63.32 -29.55 -32.92
#